data_AF-A0A1S1V426-F1
#
_entry.id   AF-A0A1S1V426-F1
#
_cell.length_a   1.000
_cell.length_b   1.000
_cell.length_c   1.000
_cell.angle_alpha   90.00
_cell.angle_beta   90.00
_cell.angle_gamma   90.00
#
_symmetry.space_group_name_H-M   'P 1'
#
loop_
_entity.id
_entity.type
_entity.pdbx_description
1 polymer ?
#
loop_
_entity_poly.entity_id
_entity_poly.type
_entity_poly.pdbx_seq_one_letter_code
_entity_poly.pdbx_strand_id
1 'polypeptide(L)'
;MLSPTLQTQQAVVETGIIFVELDNNIIDKAKTERKTSLSFIILKLKKEIGMSKIILKNEIIGGKSLEKWDLEWKEKGELNKDNIEDLKGNIGLYRISYGIEKLYIGVGKEIGNSKGLYKRLNDYIRNNSSGRNSEVAKEIHEKCKSKSEEVTFEVLVVGNDESAVFASAYLELYFINKYKPVGNTIGSSRCKGKKNLSTTQYYYISTS
;
A
#
# COMPACT_ATOMS: atom_id res chain seq x y z
N MET A 1 -30.66 -33.44 7.39
CA MET A 1 -29.83 -32.44 6.68
C MET A 1 -29.55 -31.30 7.64
N LEU A 2 -28.32 -31.19 8.16
CA LEU A 2 -27.93 -30.14 9.10
C LEU A 2 -26.97 -29.16 8.39
N SER A 3 -27.25 -27.86 8.57
CA SER A 3 -26.43 -26.72 8.14
C SER A 3 -25.06 -26.74 8.84
N PRO A 4 -23.93 -26.50 8.14
CA PRO A 4 -22.64 -26.39 8.81
C PRO A 4 -22.49 -25.00 9.43
N THR A 5 -22.55 -24.97 10.76
CA THR A 5 -22.24 -23.82 11.60
C THR A 5 -20.76 -23.47 11.44
N LEU A 6 -20.45 -22.24 10.98
CA LEU A 6 -19.10 -21.68 11.02
C LEU A 6 -18.67 -21.57 12.50
N GLN A 7 -17.71 -22.38 12.92
CA GLN A 7 -17.04 -22.19 14.21
C GLN A 7 -15.90 -21.19 14.03
N THR A 8 -16.17 -19.92 14.39
CA THR A 8 -15.17 -18.85 14.43
C THR A 8 -14.29 -19.06 15.68
N GLN A 9 -13.08 -19.59 15.52
CA GLN A 9 -12.12 -19.65 16.63
C GLN A 9 -11.38 -18.30 16.77
N GLN A 10 -11.51 -17.71 17.96
CA GLN A 10 -10.78 -16.57 18.54
C GLN A 10 -10.44 -15.36 17.63
N ALA A 11 -11.39 -14.42 17.57
CA ALA A 11 -11.12 -13.03 17.20
C ALA A 11 -10.50 -12.27 18.39
N VAL A 12 -9.25 -11.82 18.28
CA VAL A 12 -8.64 -10.87 19.23
C VAL A 12 -9.00 -9.45 18.79
N VAL A 13 -9.75 -8.73 19.63
CA VAL A 13 -10.22 -7.37 19.37
C VAL A 13 -9.40 -6.40 20.20
N GLU A 14 -8.38 -5.77 19.61
CA GLU A 14 -7.61 -4.73 20.33
C GLU A 14 -7.68 -3.33 19.68
N THR A 15 -8.17 -3.18 18.45
CA THR A 15 -8.19 -1.84 17.80
C THR A 15 -9.34 -1.63 16.81
N GLY A 16 -10.46 -2.34 16.96
CA GLY A 16 -11.54 -2.35 15.94
C GLY A 16 -11.13 -3.09 14.65
N ILE A 17 -10.09 -3.91 14.73
CA ILE A 17 -9.59 -4.78 13.66
C ILE A 17 -9.82 -6.21 14.12
N ILE A 18 -10.55 -6.99 13.34
CA ILE A 18 -10.74 -8.41 13.59
C ILE A 18 -9.82 -9.17 12.64
N PHE A 19 -8.88 -9.90 13.23
CA PHE A 19 -8.12 -10.90 12.50
C PHE A 19 -9.01 -12.13 12.36
N VAL A 20 -9.34 -12.48 11.12
CA VAL A 20 -10.11 -13.69 10.83
C VAL A 20 -9.11 -14.71 10.30
N GLU A 21 -8.84 -15.73 11.09
CA GLU A 21 -8.13 -16.92 10.62
C GLU A 21 -9.16 -17.76 9.86
N LEU A 22 -9.02 -17.82 8.54
CA LEU A 22 -9.87 -18.64 7.70
C LEU A 22 -9.29 -20.05 7.68
N ASP A 23 -10.13 -21.05 7.97
CA ASP A 23 -9.78 -22.45 7.85
C ASP A 23 -9.29 -22.76 6.41
N ASN A 24 -8.17 -23.47 6.30
CA ASN A 24 -7.59 -23.90 5.04
C ASN A 24 -8.60 -24.66 4.16
N ASN A 25 -9.55 -25.37 4.75
CA ASN A 25 -10.63 -26.05 4.03
C ASN A 25 -11.57 -25.07 3.30
N ILE A 26 -11.82 -23.88 3.87
CA ILE A 26 -12.64 -22.83 3.24
C ILE A 26 -11.87 -22.20 2.08
N ILE A 27 -10.58 -21.96 2.26
CA ILE A 27 -9.69 -21.42 1.23
C ILE A 27 -9.59 -22.40 0.04
N ASP A 28 -9.41 -23.68 0.31
CA ASP A 28 -9.25 -24.69 -0.73
C ASP A 28 -10.55 -24.97 -1.47
N LYS A 29 -11.69 -24.95 -0.76
CA LYS A 29 -13.02 -25.02 -1.38
C LYS A 29 -13.29 -23.82 -2.31
N ALA A 30 -12.92 -22.61 -1.90
CA ALA A 30 -13.04 -21.41 -2.72
C ALA A 30 -12.18 -21.48 -4.00
N LYS A 31 -10.98 -22.05 -3.91
CA LYS A 31 -10.09 -22.28 -5.06
C LYS A 31 -10.63 -23.35 -6.03
N THR A 32 -11.21 -24.43 -5.51
CA THR A 32 -11.72 -25.54 -6.33
C THR A 32 -13.00 -25.18 -7.08
N GLU A 33 -13.86 -24.35 -6.50
CA GLU A 33 -15.17 -24.04 -7.10
C GLU A 33 -15.11 -23.05 -8.27
N ARG A 34 -13.94 -22.47 -8.63
CA ARG A 34 -13.74 -21.46 -9.70
C ARG A 34 -14.73 -20.28 -9.68
N LYS A 35 -15.56 -20.14 -8.64
CA LYS A 35 -16.74 -19.27 -8.67
C LYS A 35 -16.71 -18.05 -7.79
N THR A 36 -15.67 -17.86 -6.97
CA THR A 36 -15.56 -16.63 -6.19
C THR A 36 -14.12 -16.37 -5.87
N SER A 37 -13.54 -15.39 -6.57
CA SER A 37 -12.25 -14.80 -6.20
C SER A 37 -12.25 -14.50 -4.69
N LEU A 38 -11.10 -14.63 -4.03
CA LEU A 38 -10.94 -14.30 -2.60
C LEU A 38 -11.54 -12.91 -2.28
N SER A 39 -11.46 -11.99 -3.24
CA SER A 39 -12.07 -10.67 -3.17
C SER A 39 -13.59 -10.69 -2.97
N PHE A 40 -14.31 -11.63 -3.57
CA PHE A 40 -15.76 -11.80 -3.40
C PHE A 40 -16.11 -12.33 -2.01
N ILE A 41 -15.34 -13.27 -1.47
CA ILE A 41 -15.51 -13.77 -0.10
C ILE A 41 -15.27 -12.64 0.90
N ILE A 42 -14.22 -11.86 0.71
CA ILE A 42 -13.91 -10.68 1.52
C ILE A 42 -15.05 -9.65 1.42
N LEU A 43 -15.57 -9.37 0.22
CA LEU A 43 -16.71 -8.46 0.01
C LEU A 43 -17.98 -8.94 0.70
N LYS A 44 -18.28 -10.24 0.61
CA LYS A 44 -19.44 -10.86 1.26
C LYS A 44 -19.30 -10.78 2.79
N LEU A 45 -18.14 -11.10 3.34
CA LEU A 45 -17.86 -11.01 4.77
C LEU A 45 -17.94 -9.56 5.29
N LYS A 46 -17.45 -8.57 4.51
CA LYS A 46 -17.60 -7.15 4.83
C LYS A 46 -19.07 -6.74 4.89
N LYS A 47 -19.88 -7.23 3.95
CA LYS A 47 -21.32 -6.91 3.84
C LYS A 47 -22.16 -7.58 4.92
N GLU A 48 -21.92 -8.85 5.22
CA GLU A 48 -22.74 -9.64 6.14
C GLU A 48 -22.41 -9.39 7.60
N ILE A 49 -21.14 -9.15 7.94
CA ILE A 49 -20.67 -9.05 9.33
C ILE A 49 -20.46 -7.57 9.71
N GLY A 50 -20.67 -6.61 8.80
CA GLY A 50 -20.42 -5.19 9.05
C GLY A 50 -18.96 -4.88 9.38
N MET A 51 -18.04 -5.74 8.95
CA MET A 51 -16.61 -5.60 9.26
C MET A 51 -15.97 -4.55 8.37
N SER A 52 -15.40 -3.52 8.99
CA SER A 52 -14.69 -2.44 8.29
C SER A 52 -13.27 -2.83 7.87
N LYS A 53 -12.67 -3.86 8.48
CA LYS A 53 -11.29 -4.30 8.20
C LYS A 53 -11.09 -5.79 8.51
N ILE A 54 -10.81 -6.59 7.47
CA ILE A 54 -10.37 -7.99 7.58
C ILE A 54 -8.88 -8.00 7.27
N ILE A 55 -8.06 -8.57 8.14
CA ILE A 55 -6.63 -8.82 7.88
C ILE A 55 -6.42 -10.33 7.90
N LEU A 56 -6.02 -10.89 6.76
CA LEU A 56 -5.69 -12.30 6.63
C LEU A 56 -4.25 -12.49 7.09
N LYS A 57 -4.06 -13.11 8.26
CA LYS A 57 -2.74 -13.64 8.65
C LYS A 57 -2.39 -14.75 7.65
N ASN A 58 -1.23 -14.68 7.00
CA ASN A 58 -0.74 -15.56 5.93
C ASN A 58 -1.16 -15.21 4.48
N GLU A 59 -1.58 -13.97 4.22
CA GLU A 59 -1.88 -13.56 2.84
C GLU A 59 -0.62 -13.57 1.96
N ILE A 60 -0.66 -14.36 0.89
CA ILE A 60 0.32 -14.31 -0.20
C ILE A 60 -0.15 -13.25 -1.19
N ILE A 61 0.61 -12.17 -1.31
CA ILE A 61 0.33 -11.03 -2.18
C ILE A 61 1.42 -10.98 -3.24
N GLY A 62 1.05 -10.95 -4.53
CA GLY A 62 2.05 -10.98 -5.61
C GLY A 62 3.03 -12.15 -5.50
N GLY A 63 2.59 -13.29 -4.96
CA GLY A 63 3.42 -14.49 -4.80
C GLY A 63 4.30 -14.56 -3.54
N LYS A 64 4.26 -13.56 -2.63
CA LYS A 64 5.05 -13.58 -1.39
C LYS A 64 4.22 -13.22 -0.15
N SER A 65 4.65 -13.66 1.02
CA SER A 65 4.05 -13.22 2.28
C SER A 65 4.43 -11.77 2.59
N LEU A 66 3.69 -11.14 3.49
CA LEU A 66 3.95 -9.77 3.94
C LEU A 66 5.33 -9.63 4.60
N GLU A 67 5.77 -10.63 5.36
CA GLU A 67 7.08 -10.67 5.99
C GLU A 67 8.19 -10.74 4.94
N LYS A 68 8.01 -11.55 3.90
CA LYS A 68 8.97 -11.62 2.79
C LYS A 68 9.07 -10.30 2.04
N TRP A 69 7.94 -9.65 1.75
CA TRP A 69 7.95 -8.32 1.15
C TRP A 69 8.67 -7.29 2.02
N ASP A 70 8.54 -7.41 3.34
CA ASP A 70 9.17 -6.45 4.24
C ASP A 70 10.69 -6.59 4.35
N LEU A 71 11.22 -7.76 3.99
CA LEU A 71 12.67 -8.01 3.95
C LEU A 71 13.30 -7.59 2.61
N GLU A 72 12.50 -7.20 1.62
CA GLU A 72 12.97 -6.93 0.25
C GLU A 72 13.12 -5.44 -0.08
N TRP A 73 13.00 -4.56 0.91
CA TRP A 73 13.31 -3.15 0.73
C TRP A 73 14.80 -3.00 0.40
N LYS A 74 15.06 -2.24 -0.66
CA LYS A 74 16.42 -1.96 -1.13
C LYS A 74 16.70 -0.48 -0.99
N GLU A 75 17.71 -0.16 -0.21
CA GLU A 75 18.27 1.19 -0.16
C GLU A 75 18.83 1.57 -1.55
N LYS A 76 18.50 2.78 -1.98
CA LYS A 76 18.93 3.32 -3.29
C LYS A 76 19.77 4.58 -3.16
N GLY A 77 19.96 5.08 -1.94
CA GLY A 77 20.78 6.25 -1.63
C GLY A 77 19.96 7.55 -1.55
N GLU A 78 20.57 8.66 -1.97
CA GLU A 78 20.01 10.01 -1.93
C GLU A 78 19.18 10.32 -3.19
N LEU A 79 17.92 10.68 -2.99
CA LEU A 79 16.93 10.86 -4.05
C LEU A 79 17.33 11.91 -5.11
N ASN A 80 18.05 12.96 -4.71
CA ASN A 80 18.47 14.04 -5.61
C ASN A 80 19.86 13.85 -6.22
N LYS A 81 20.61 12.81 -5.84
CA LYS A 81 21.97 12.53 -6.34
C LYS A 81 22.05 11.23 -7.11
N ASP A 82 21.36 10.19 -6.64
CA ASP A 82 21.49 8.85 -7.19
C ASP A 82 20.63 8.62 -8.43
N ASN A 83 21.13 7.74 -9.28
CA ASN A 83 20.46 7.39 -10.53
C ASN A 83 19.25 6.49 -10.27
N ILE A 84 18.08 6.93 -10.73
CA ILE A 84 16.80 6.20 -10.64
C ILE A 84 16.36 5.56 -11.97
N GLU A 85 17.19 5.64 -13.01
CA GLU A 85 16.87 5.12 -14.36
C GLU A 85 16.54 3.62 -14.38
N ASP A 86 17.15 2.82 -13.49
CA ASP A 86 16.86 1.39 -13.36
C ASP A 86 15.45 1.10 -12.82
N LEU A 87 14.73 2.12 -12.35
CA LEU A 87 13.36 2.02 -11.87
C LEU A 87 12.31 2.29 -12.96
N LYS A 88 12.74 2.54 -14.20
CA LYS A 88 11.86 2.76 -15.35
C LYS A 88 10.97 1.55 -15.63
N GLY A 89 9.66 1.77 -15.65
CA GLY A 89 8.66 0.73 -15.89
C GLY A 89 8.41 -0.22 -14.72
N ASN A 90 9.19 -0.12 -13.64
CA ASN A 90 8.99 -0.92 -12.45
C ASN A 90 7.84 -0.38 -11.61
N ILE A 91 6.98 -1.29 -11.19
CA ILE A 91 5.85 -1.05 -10.28
C ILE A 91 6.23 -1.51 -8.89
N GLY A 92 5.89 -0.69 -7.91
CA GLY A 92 6.22 -1.00 -6.52
C GLY A 92 6.00 0.16 -5.58
N LEU A 93 6.67 0.09 -4.45
CA LEU A 93 6.61 1.09 -3.40
C LEU A 93 7.97 1.76 -3.21
N TYR A 94 7.94 2.93 -2.61
CA TYR A 94 9.12 3.63 -2.14
C TYR A 94 8.89 4.16 -0.73
N ARG A 95 9.98 4.22 0.03
CA ARG A 95 10.10 4.88 1.33
C ARG A 95 11.04 6.07 1.15
N ILE A 96 10.66 7.24 1.60
CA ILE A 96 11.52 8.42 1.62
C ILE A 96 11.73 8.83 3.06
N SER A 97 12.99 8.91 3.46
CA SER A 97 13.43 9.44 4.74
C SER A 97 13.97 10.85 4.53
N TYR A 98 13.44 11.81 5.29
CA TYR A 98 13.81 13.22 5.13
C TYR A 98 13.69 13.97 6.46
N GLY A 99 14.63 14.88 6.72
CA GLY A 99 14.73 15.54 8.02
C GLY A 99 15.00 14.55 9.17
N ILE A 100 14.71 14.97 10.40
CA ILE A 100 15.20 14.26 11.60
C ILE A 100 14.48 12.92 11.82
N GLU A 101 13.19 12.78 11.47
CA GLU A 101 12.42 11.53 11.69
C GLU A 101 11.26 11.31 10.70
N LYS A 102 11.22 12.01 9.55
CA LYS A 102 10.06 11.87 8.66
C LYS A 102 10.29 10.72 7.69
N LEU A 103 9.43 9.70 7.82
CA LEU A 103 9.24 8.66 6.82
C LEU A 103 7.98 8.97 6.01
N TYR A 104 8.05 8.78 4.70
CA TYR A 104 6.90 8.77 3.79
C TYR A 104 6.91 7.50 2.96
N ILE A 105 5.75 6.85 2.82
CA ILE A 105 5.56 5.69 1.95
C ILE A 105 4.64 6.07 0.81
N GLY A 106 5.06 5.79 -0.42
CA GLY A 106 4.22 5.99 -1.59
C GLY A 106 4.36 4.86 -2.61
N VAL A 107 3.45 4.88 -3.59
CA VAL A 107 3.37 3.88 -4.66
C VAL A 107 3.67 4.47 -6.05
N GLY A 108 4.42 3.69 -6.84
CA GLY A 108 4.61 3.87 -8.29
C GLY A 108 3.89 2.79 -9.07
N LYS A 109 2.69 3.10 -9.57
CA LYS A 109 1.77 2.11 -10.16
C LYS A 109 1.37 2.36 -11.63
N GLU A 110 1.89 3.40 -12.25
CA GLU A 110 1.55 3.70 -13.64
C GLU A 110 2.35 2.79 -14.58
N ILE A 111 1.68 2.04 -15.45
CA ILE A 111 2.32 1.11 -16.39
C ILE A 111 2.94 1.89 -17.55
N GLY A 112 4.11 1.44 -18.01
CA GLY A 112 4.80 1.95 -19.18
C GLY A 112 6.27 2.28 -18.92
N ASN A 113 7.08 2.29 -19.98
CA ASN A 113 8.55 2.32 -19.86
C ASN A 113 9.10 3.50 -19.05
N SER A 114 8.55 4.70 -19.19
CA SER A 114 8.99 5.89 -18.43
C SER A 114 8.09 6.21 -17.23
N LYS A 115 7.38 5.20 -16.69
CA LYS A 115 6.34 5.35 -15.66
C LYS A 115 6.74 4.62 -14.36
N GLY A 116 5.77 4.20 -13.56
CA GLY A 116 6.01 3.44 -12.33
C GLY A 116 6.74 4.24 -11.24
N LEU A 117 7.67 3.56 -10.57
CA LEU A 117 8.54 4.11 -9.53
C LEU A 117 9.37 5.29 -10.05
N TYR A 118 9.99 5.16 -11.23
CA TYR A 118 10.78 6.22 -11.84
C TYR A 118 10.01 7.54 -11.93
N LYS A 119 8.81 7.52 -12.52
CA LYS A 119 8.00 8.74 -12.66
C LYS A 119 7.67 9.37 -11.31
N ARG A 120 7.29 8.56 -10.32
CA ARG A 120 6.87 9.07 -9.01
C ARG A 120 8.03 9.65 -8.21
N LEU A 121 9.20 9.00 -8.25
CA LEU A 121 10.40 9.53 -7.62
C LEU A 121 10.89 10.80 -8.33
N ASN A 122 10.87 10.80 -9.66
CA ASN A 122 11.25 11.97 -10.46
C ASN A 122 10.32 13.17 -10.25
N ASP A 123 9.05 12.97 -9.88
CA ASP A 123 8.12 14.06 -9.53
C ASP A 123 8.61 14.89 -8.34
N TYR A 124 9.41 14.33 -7.43
CA TYR A 124 10.01 15.07 -6.31
C TYR A 124 11.27 15.85 -6.71
N ILE A 125 11.94 15.47 -7.80
CA ILE A 125 13.25 16.03 -8.17
C ILE A 125 13.09 17.10 -9.26
N ARG A 126 12.25 16.84 -10.28
CA ARG A 126 12.12 17.71 -11.45
C ARG A 126 11.57 19.10 -11.10
N ASN A 127 11.98 20.15 -11.82
CA ASN A 127 11.51 21.51 -11.54
C ASN A 127 10.00 21.72 -11.79
N ASN A 128 9.39 20.95 -12.68
CA ASN A 128 7.95 21.08 -13.00
C ASN A 128 7.06 20.55 -11.86
N SER A 129 6.08 21.35 -11.41
CA SER A 129 5.19 21.06 -10.28
C SER A 129 3.99 20.16 -10.59
N SER A 130 3.76 19.77 -11.85
CA SER A 130 2.58 19.00 -12.30
C SER A 130 2.33 17.68 -11.55
N GLY A 131 3.33 17.11 -10.87
CA GLY A 131 3.21 15.91 -10.04
C GLY A 131 3.12 16.16 -8.52
N ARG A 132 3.32 17.40 -8.05
CA ARG A 132 3.49 17.76 -6.62
C ARG A 132 2.27 18.46 -6.03
N ASN A 133 1.15 17.73 -5.99
CA ASN A 133 -0.12 18.30 -5.52
C ASN A 133 -0.36 18.18 -4.00
N SER A 134 0.39 17.32 -3.30
CA SER A 134 0.32 17.17 -1.84
C SER A 134 1.37 18.00 -1.12
N GLU A 135 1.05 18.50 0.08
CA GLU A 135 1.96 19.26 0.94
C GLU A 135 3.27 18.50 1.22
N VAL A 136 3.16 17.21 1.54
CA VAL A 136 4.32 16.31 1.75
C VAL A 136 5.21 16.23 0.52
N ALA A 137 4.62 16.21 -0.68
CA ALA A 137 5.42 16.17 -1.91
C ALA A 137 6.13 17.48 -2.22
N LYS A 138 5.54 18.61 -1.82
CA LYS A 138 6.20 19.92 -1.89
C LYS A 138 7.33 19.98 -0.88
N GLU A 139 7.11 19.51 0.35
CA GLU A 139 8.13 19.47 1.39
C GLU A 139 9.35 18.64 0.96
N ILE A 140 9.13 17.40 0.49
CA ILE A 140 10.22 16.53 -0.01
C ILE A 140 10.99 17.21 -1.15
N HIS A 141 10.29 17.88 -2.07
CA HIS A 141 10.93 18.62 -3.16
C HIS A 141 11.81 19.77 -2.67
N GLU A 142 11.30 20.60 -1.75
CA GLU A 142 12.08 21.71 -1.19
C GLU A 142 13.32 21.20 -0.44
N LYS A 143 13.19 20.08 0.30
CA LYS A 143 14.33 19.43 0.94
C LYS A 143 15.37 18.96 -0.08
N CYS A 144 14.94 18.28 -1.15
CA CYS A 144 15.81 17.87 -2.26
C CYS A 144 16.57 19.06 -2.89
N LYS A 145 15.96 20.25 -2.96
CA LYS A 145 16.60 21.46 -3.51
C LYS A 145 17.56 22.14 -2.55
N SER A 146 17.21 22.19 -1.27
CA SER A 146 17.94 22.97 -0.25
C SER A 146 19.36 22.48 0.01
N LYS A 147 19.68 21.21 -0.32
CA LYS A 147 20.96 20.53 -0.03
C LYS A 147 21.37 20.51 1.46
N SER A 148 20.53 21.02 2.35
CA SER A 148 20.83 21.14 3.78
C SER A 148 20.50 19.87 4.55
N GLU A 149 19.69 18.97 3.98
CA GLU A 149 19.30 17.70 4.57
C GLU A 149 19.35 16.61 3.50
N GLU A 150 19.85 15.44 3.90
CA GLU A 150 19.85 14.24 3.06
C GLU A 150 18.41 13.73 2.92
N VAL A 151 17.99 13.48 1.69
CA VAL A 151 16.71 12.85 1.38
C VAL A 151 17.03 11.48 0.81
N THR A 152 17.01 10.45 1.66
CA THR A 152 17.31 9.09 1.24
C THR A 152 16.04 8.33 0.88
N PHE A 153 16.19 7.29 0.06
CA PHE A 153 15.06 6.47 -0.32
C PHE A 153 15.39 4.99 -0.45
N GLU A 154 14.37 4.18 -0.15
CA GLU A 154 14.35 2.75 -0.39
C GLU A 154 13.22 2.42 -1.36
N VAL A 155 13.39 1.33 -2.10
CA VAL A 155 12.37 0.84 -3.03
C VAL A 155 12.04 -0.62 -2.78
N LEU A 156 10.80 -0.96 -3.04
CA LEU A 156 10.30 -2.33 -3.09
C LEU A 156 9.70 -2.57 -4.47
N VAL A 157 10.41 -3.29 -5.32
CA VAL A 157 9.94 -3.61 -6.68
C VAL A 157 9.04 -4.85 -6.60
N VAL A 158 7.79 -4.69 -7.04
CA VAL A 158 6.77 -5.74 -7.01
C VAL A 158 6.66 -6.46 -8.35
N GLY A 159 6.81 -5.72 -9.46
CA GLY A 159 6.75 -6.26 -10.82
C GLY A 159 6.64 -5.13 -11.84
N ASN A 160 6.08 -5.40 -13.02
CA ASN A 160 5.93 -4.43 -14.10
C ASN A 160 4.61 -4.57 -14.88
N ASP A 161 3.64 -5.29 -14.32
CA ASP A 161 2.36 -5.61 -14.96
C ASP A 161 1.16 -5.15 -14.10
N GLU A 162 -0.06 -5.39 -14.59
CA GLU A 162 -1.28 -5.04 -13.87
C GLU A 162 -1.41 -5.75 -12.52
N SER A 163 -0.93 -6.99 -12.41
CA SER A 163 -0.96 -7.73 -11.13
C SER A 163 -0.12 -7.03 -10.07
N ALA A 164 1.04 -6.48 -10.47
CA ALA A 164 1.91 -5.69 -9.61
C ALA A 164 1.26 -4.38 -9.15
N VAL A 165 0.39 -3.77 -9.96
CA VAL A 165 -0.39 -2.58 -9.56
C VAL A 165 -1.30 -2.89 -8.38
N PHE A 166 -2.05 -3.99 -8.46
CA PHE A 166 -2.96 -4.40 -7.39
C PHE A 166 -2.20 -4.79 -6.12
N ALA A 167 -1.14 -5.60 -6.26
CA ALA A 167 -0.30 -6.01 -5.14
C ALA A 167 0.33 -4.79 -4.44
N SER A 168 0.86 -3.83 -5.21
CA SER A 168 1.49 -2.63 -4.64
C SER A 168 0.50 -1.75 -3.88
N ALA A 169 -0.75 -1.63 -4.34
CA ALA A 169 -1.78 -0.87 -3.64
C ALA A 169 -2.13 -1.49 -2.27
N TYR A 170 -2.18 -2.82 -2.19
CA TYR A 170 -2.41 -3.50 -0.91
C TYR A 170 -1.20 -3.31 0.02
N LEU A 171 0.01 -3.55 -0.49
CA LEU A 171 1.25 -3.42 0.28
C LEU A 171 1.43 -1.99 0.81
N GLU A 172 1.03 -0.97 0.06
CA GLU A 172 1.07 0.43 0.51
C GLU A 172 0.25 0.62 1.79
N LEU A 173 -1.00 0.14 1.79
CA LEU A 173 -1.87 0.21 2.98
C LEU A 173 -1.30 -0.58 4.15
N TYR A 174 -0.77 -1.77 3.89
CA TYR A 174 -0.14 -2.60 4.92
C TYR A 174 1.05 -1.89 5.56
N PHE A 175 2.00 -1.39 4.77
CA PHE A 175 3.21 -0.78 5.28
C PHE A 175 2.96 0.59 5.93
N ILE A 176 2.01 1.39 5.43
CA ILE A 176 1.59 2.61 6.13
C ILE A 176 1.03 2.25 7.52
N ASN A 177 0.23 1.19 7.63
CA ASN A 177 -0.33 0.77 8.91
C ASN A 177 0.74 0.17 9.85
N LYS A 178 1.71 -0.56 9.30
CA LYS A 178 2.82 -1.18 10.05
C LYS A 178 3.78 -0.13 10.60
N TYR A 179 4.25 0.78 9.75
CA TYR A 179 5.30 1.74 10.09
C TYR A 179 4.79 3.07 10.62
N LYS A 180 3.50 3.37 10.42
CA LYS A 180 2.87 4.65 10.82
C LYS A 180 3.71 5.88 10.41
N PRO A 181 4.12 5.99 9.13
CA PRO A 181 4.96 7.09 8.65
C PRO A 181 4.29 8.45 8.84
N VAL A 182 4.98 9.36 9.53
CA VAL A 182 4.48 10.72 9.81
C VAL A 182 4.19 11.49 8.51
N GLY A 183 4.95 11.24 7.45
CA GLY A 183 4.72 11.85 6.14
C GLY A 183 3.37 11.46 5.53
N ASN A 184 2.76 10.32 5.91
CA ASN A 184 1.45 9.92 5.40
C ASN A 184 0.28 10.47 6.22
N THR A 185 0.51 11.00 7.44
CA THR A 185 -0.55 11.59 8.27
C THR A 185 -0.80 13.06 7.93
N ILE A 186 0.23 13.79 7.49
CA ILE A 186 0.17 15.24 7.19
C ILE A 186 -0.68 15.52 5.93
N GLY A 187 -0.85 14.53 5.03
CA GLY A 187 -1.65 14.63 3.81
C GLY A 187 -3.17 14.47 3.98
N SER A 188 -3.68 14.06 5.15
CA SER A 188 -5.13 13.86 5.37
C SER A 188 -5.91 15.16 5.64
N SER A 189 -5.22 16.32 5.61
CA SER A 189 -5.79 17.65 5.87
C SER A 189 -6.80 18.16 4.81
N ARG A 190 -7.12 17.36 3.78
CA ARG A 190 -8.23 17.64 2.83
C ARG A 190 -9.63 17.50 3.44
N CYS A 191 -9.76 17.30 4.74
CA CYS A 191 -11.03 17.33 5.47
C CYS A 191 -11.16 18.55 6.41
N LYS A 192 -10.74 19.75 6.00
CA LYS A 192 -11.21 20.99 6.64
C LYS A 192 -12.60 21.32 6.12
N GLY A 193 -13.63 20.77 6.76
CA GLY A 193 -15.02 21.12 6.43
C GLY A 193 -16.14 20.22 6.91
N LYS A 194 -15.88 19.08 7.58
CA LYS A 194 -16.93 18.28 8.21
C LYS A 194 -16.40 17.67 9.52
N LYS A 195 -17.03 18.03 10.62
CA LYS A 195 -16.84 17.39 11.93
C LYS A 195 -17.01 15.87 11.77
N ASN A 196 -16.05 15.10 12.28
CA ASN A 196 -16.04 13.64 12.38
C ASN A 196 -16.33 12.88 11.08
N LEU A 197 -15.31 12.69 10.23
CA LEU A 197 -15.34 11.68 9.17
C LEU A 197 -14.11 10.78 9.30
N SER A 198 -14.38 9.57 9.79
CA SER A 198 -13.48 8.43 9.73
C SER A 198 -12.96 8.26 8.29
N THR A 199 -11.64 8.18 8.18
CA THR A 199 -10.87 7.40 7.19
C THR A 199 -11.66 7.04 5.93
N THR A 200 -11.60 7.91 4.93
CA THR A 200 -12.16 7.68 3.59
C THR A 200 -11.63 6.36 3.02
N GLN A 201 -12.50 5.36 2.92
CA GLN A 201 -12.23 4.07 2.31
C GLN A 201 -12.32 4.21 0.78
N TYR A 202 -11.24 3.87 0.09
CA TYR A 202 -11.25 3.65 -1.34
C TYR A 202 -11.87 2.28 -1.63
N TYR A 203 -12.99 2.26 -2.34
CA TYR A 203 -13.55 1.04 -2.93
C TYR A 203 -13.20 1.05 -4.42
N TYR A 204 -12.48 0.04 -4.88
CA TYR A 204 -12.37 -0.27 -6.30
C TYR A 204 -13.01 -1.63 -6.54
N ILE A 205 -14.06 -1.62 -7.36
CA ILE A 205 -14.71 -2.81 -7.90
C ILE A 205 -14.21 -2.92 -9.33
N SER A 206 -13.47 -3.98 -9.65
CA SER A 206 -13.29 -4.41 -11.04
C SER A 206 -14.24 -5.59 -11.25
N THR A 207 -15.25 -5.36 -12.08
CA THR A 207 -16.12 -6.40 -12.63
C THR A 207 -15.49 -6.92 -13.91
N SER A 208 -15.30 -8.23 -13.99
CA SER A 208 -15.36 -8.98 -15.25
C SER A 208 -16.73 -9.62 -15.35
#